data_AF-A0A1M6UD37-F1
#
_entry.id   AF-A0A1M6UD37-F1
#
_cell.length_a   1.000
_cell.length_b   1.000
_cell.length_c   1.000
_cell.angle_alpha   90.00
_cell.angle_beta   90.00
_cell.angle_gamma   90.00
#
_symmetry.space_group_name_H-M   'P 1'
#
loop_
_entity.id
_entity.type
_entity.pdbx_description
1 polymer ?
#
loop_
_entity_poly.entity_id
_entity_poly.type
_entity_poly.pdbx_seq_one_letter_code
_entity_poly.pdbx_strand_id
1 'polypeptide(L)'
;MFGDIEIDDKGNFIRRFNFGKFYKREGLYSPVTQNERHLNVLREVRRDAKTGSFLGLAEKVFDENFSSNYKSIVVLANPKTVLNDKKAPKNIREHVIRADQLVAFIKNMDNSRNADWSDSSMLETMQYFLNCNRPNKSDYARKYEDIYLMSVIGKIKEERGDQTPVEPAKNPSTEKICPKCGKPLVLRTAKKGENAGNQFWGCSGFPKCWYRE
;
A
#
# COMPACT_ATOMS: atom_id res chain seq x y z
N MET A 1 -11.41 4.73 18.34
CA MET A 1 -10.12 5.43 18.21
C MET A 1 -9.89 6.27 19.48
N PHE A 2 -8.88 5.95 20.29
CA PHE A 2 -8.60 6.64 21.57
C PHE A 2 -7.52 7.72 21.43
N GLY A 3 -7.70 8.89 22.03
CA GLY A 3 -6.74 10.00 21.96
C GLY A 3 -7.31 11.26 21.32
N ASP A 4 -6.61 12.36 21.61
CA ASP A 4 -6.94 13.71 21.16
C ASP A 4 -6.32 13.98 19.79
N ILE A 5 -6.92 14.91 19.06
CA ILE A 5 -6.46 15.34 17.74
C ILE A 5 -5.93 16.76 17.86
N GLU A 6 -4.74 16.99 17.36
CA GLU A 6 -4.16 18.30 17.15
C GLU A 6 -3.93 18.54 15.66
N ILE A 7 -4.20 19.76 15.22
CA ILE A 7 -3.86 20.24 13.89
C ILE A 7 -2.89 21.40 14.07
N ASP A 8 -1.68 21.24 13.56
CA ASP A 8 -0.66 22.27 13.64
C ASP A 8 -0.89 23.40 12.62
N ASP A 9 -0.02 24.41 12.65
CA ASP A 9 -0.03 25.57 11.75
C ASP A 9 0.23 25.23 10.29
N LYS A 10 0.84 24.08 10.02
CA LYS A 10 1.06 23.55 8.67
C LYS A 10 -0.09 22.67 8.19
N GLY A 11 -1.08 22.39 9.04
CA GLY A 11 -2.21 21.52 8.72
C GLY A 11 -1.94 20.04 8.91
N ASN A 12 -0.87 19.65 9.62
CA ASN A 12 -0.60 18.25 9.93
C ASN A 12 -1.52 17.78 11.04
N PHE A 13 -2.15 16.62 10.83
CA PHE A 13 -2.96 15.97 11.85
C PHE A 13 -2.06 15.14 12.74
N ILE A 14 -2.13 15.38 14.05
CA ILE A 14 -1.34 14.70 15.05
C ILE A 14 -2.28 14.11 16.09
N ARG A 15 -2.17 12.81 16.28
CA ARG A 15 -2.85 12.09 17.36
C ARG A 15 -2.03 12.14 18.62
N ARG A 16 -2.65 12.50 19.74
CA ARG A 16 -2.04 12.51 21.07
C ARG A 16 -2.69 11.44 21.94
N PHE A 17 -1.86 10.56 22.49
CA PHE A 17 -2.28 9.59 23.48
C PHE A 17 -1.75 9.99 24.85
N ASN A 18 -2.64 9.94 25.84
CA ASN A 18 -2.29 10.14 27.24
C ASN A 18 -2.36 8.77 27.95
N PHE A 19 -1.22 8.32 28.46
CA PHE A 19 -1.08 7.11 29.27
C PHE A 19 -0.66 7.47 30.71
N GLY A 20 -1.29 8.49 31.29
CA GLY A 20 -0.99 9.00 32.62
C GLY A 20 0.35 9.73 32.66
N LYS A 21 1.45 9.00 32.88
CA LYS A 21 2.81 9.56 32.96
C LYS A 21 3.48 9.76 31.61
N PHE A 22 3.00 9.10 30.57
CA PHE A 22 3.62 9.13 29.24
C PHE A 22 2.68 9.73 28.20
N TYR A 23 3.24 10.57 27.34
CA TYR A 23 2.56 11.14 26.18
C TYR A 23 3.18 10.59 24.91
N LYS A 24 2.35 10.03 24.02
CA LYS A 24 2.78 9.60 22.68
C LYS A 24 2.11 10.48 21.63
N ARG A 25 2.90 10.92 20.65
CA ARG A 25 2.42 11.66 19.47
C ARG A 25 2.62 10.79 18.24
N GLU A 26 1.62 10.77 17.37
CA GLU A 26 1.64 10.02 16.12
C GLU A 26 1.05 10.88 15.01
N GLY A 27 1.72 10.95 13.86
CA GLY A 27 1.22 11.64 12.69
C GLY A 27 0.05 10.88 12.06
N LEU A 28 -0.95 11.60 11.59
CA LEU A 28 -2.11 11.07 10.88
C LEU A 28 -2.13 11.63 9.46
N TYR A 29 -2.44 10.78 8.48
CA TYR A 29 -2.72 11.24 7.13
C TYR A 29 -3.94 12.18 7.13
N SER A 30 -3.83 13.33 6.48
CA SER A 30 -4.87 14.38 6.50
C SER A 30 -6.22 13.85 5.99
N PRO A 31 -7.24 13.76 6.86
CA PRO A 31 -8.58 13.31 6.45
C PRO A 31 -9.24 14.32 5.51
N VAL A 32 -8.89 15.61 5.61
CA VAL A 32 -9.37 16.65 4.70
C VAL A 32 -8.82 16.42 3.29
N THR A 33 -7.52 16.16 3.17
CA THR A 33 -6.89 15.83 1.87
C THR A 33 -7.42 14.50 1.33
N GLN A 34 -7.72 13.53 2.19
CA GLN A 34 -8.37 12.29 1.78
C GLN A 34 -9.74 12.56 1.12
N ASN A 35 -10.57 13.38 1.78
CA ASN A 35 -11.88 13.73 1.26
C ASN A 35 -11.81 14.54 -0.04
N GLU A 36 -10.84 15.46 -0.16
CA GLU A 36 -10.61 16.21 -1.39
C GLU A 36 -10.29 15.28 -2.57
N ARG A 37 -9.46 14.25 -2.34
CA ARG A 37 -9.20 13.22 -3.36
C ARG A 37 -10.46 12.44 -3.73
N HIS A 38 -11.30 12.09 -2.76
CA HIS A 38 -12.58 11.44 -3.05
C HIS A 38 -13.52 12.35 -3.86
N LEU A 39 -13.58 13.64 -3.56
CA LEU A 39 -14.34 14.61 -4.35
C LEU A 39 -13.81 14.73 -5.78
N ASN A 40 -12.48 14.70 -5.97
CA ASN A 40 -11.90 14.72 -7.31
C ASN A 40 -12.28 13.47 -8.10
N VAL A 41 -12.24 12.27 -7.48
CA VAL A 41 -12.72 11.04 -8.13
C VAL A 41 -14.20 11.17 -8.51
N LEU A 42 -15.04 11.68 -7.62
CA LEU A 42 -16.46 11.90 -7.90
C LEU A 42 -16.68 12.87 -9.06
N ARG A 43 -15.86 13.93 -9.15
CA ARG A 43 -15.89 14.90 -10.26
C ARG A 43 -15.58 14.23 -11.58
N GLU A 44 -14.50 13.45 -11.65
CA GLU A 44 -14.09 12.76 -12.88
C GLU A 44 -15.12 11.73 -13.33
N VAL A 45 -15.63 10.91 -12.40
CA VAL A 45 -16.69 9.93 -12.70
C VAL A 45 -17.89 10.63 -13.34
N ARG A 46 -18.35 11.74 -12.74
CA ARG A 46 -19.48 12.53 -13.26
C ARG A 46 -19.20 13.23 -14.59
N ARG A 47 -17.95 13.63 -14.88
CA ARG A 47 -17.57 14.19 -16.18
C ARG A 47 -17.76 13.16 -17.28
N ASP A 48 -17.22 11.94 -17.10
CA ASP A 48 -17.30 10.86 -18.08
C ASP A 48 -18.74 10.51 -18.49
N ALA A 49 -19.70 10.72 -17.58
CA ALA A 49 -21.13 10.53 -17.85
C ALA A 49 -21.71 11.53 -18.87
N LYS A 50 -21.18 12.75 -18.90
CA LYS A 50 -21.69 13.85 -19.74
C LYS A 50 -20.96 13.95 -21.08
N THR A 51 -19.79 13.31 -21.23
CA THR A 51 -18.98 13.30 -22.45
C THR A 51 -19.66 12.60 -23.64
N GLY A 52 -20.72 11.82 -23.41
CA GLY A 52 -21.54 11.21 -24.47
C GLY A 52 -22.58 12.14 -25.11
N SER A 53 -22.81 13.34 -24.56
CA SER A 53 -23.85 14.27 -25.02
C SER A 53 -23.21 15.58 -25.48
N PHE A 54 -22.93 15.71 -26.79
CA PHE A 54 -22.53 16.87 -27.64
C PHE A 54 -22.07 18.25 -27.07
N LEU A 55 -21.84 18.49 -25.78
CA LEU A 55 -21.88 19.86 -25.24
C LEU A 55 -20.83 20.09 -24.13
N GLY A 56 -19.66 20.62 -24.50
CA GLY A 56 -18.68 21.17 -23.55
C GLY A 56 -19.24 22.31 -22.66
N LEU A 57 -20.42 22.86 -23.00
CA LEU A 57 -21.16 23.79 -22.15
C LEU A 57 -21.76 23.11 -20.91
N ALA A 58 -22.23 21.86 -21.04
CA ALA A 58 -22.82 21.10 -19.92
C ALA A 58 -21.76 20.65 -18.90
N GLU A 59 -20.52 20.47 -19.36
CA GLU A 59 -19.34 20.16 -18.54
C GLU A 59 -18.89 21.39 -17.73
N LYS A 60 -18.81 22.57 -18.36
CA LYS A 60 -18.49 23.83 -17.66
C LYS A 60 -19.50 24.19 -16.58
N VAL A 61 -20.80 24.12 -16.90
CA VAL A 61 -21.87 24.37 -15.92
C VAL A 61 -21.83 23.36 -14.78
N PHE A 62 -21.44 22.11 -15.06
CA PHE A 62 -21.26 21.10 -14.02
C PHE A 62 -20.07 21.42 -13.11
N ASP A 63 -18.92 21.77 -13.68
CA ASP A 63 -17.71 22.06 -12.91
C ASP A 63 -17.89 23.29 -12.01
N GLU A 64 -18.54 24.33 -12.51
CA GLU A 64 -18.87 25.54 -11.74
C GLU A 64 -19.80 25.20 -10.56
N ASN A 65 -20.80 24.34 -10.79
CA ASN A 65 -21.76 23.92 -9.77
C ASN A 65 -21.30 22.71 -8.95
N PHE A 66 -20.15 22.10 -9.24
CA PHE A 66 -19.68 20.92 -8.50
C PHE A 66 -19.34 21.31 -7.07
N SER A 67 -18.62 22.42 -6.92
CA SER A 67 -18.17 22.90 -5.61
C SER A 67 -19.32 23.34 -4.71
N SER A 68 -20.46 23.76 -5.26
CA SER A 68 -21.66 24.12 -4.51
C SER A 68 -22.48 22.89 -4.10
N ASN A 69 -22.55 21.89 -4.97
CA ASN A 69 -23.35 20.67 -4.73
C ASN A 69 -22.64 19.59 -3.91
N TYR A 70 -21.30 19.53 -3.98
CA TYR A 70 -20.50 18.54 -3.27
C TYR A 70 -19.59 19.22 -2.25
N LYS A 71 -19.97 19.10 -0.98
CA LYS A 71 -19.19 19.57 0.16
C LYS A 71 -18.65 18.38 0.94
N SER A 72 -17.39 18.41 1.33
CA SER A 72 -16.79 17.43 2.24
C SER A 72 -16.67 17.99 3.64
N ILE A 73 -16.84 17.13 4.64
CA ILE A 73 -16.55 17.47 6.04
C ILE A 73 -15.96 16.26 6.76
N VAL A 74 -15.12 16.52 7.76
CA VAL A 74 -14.56 15.53 8.66
C VAL A 74 -15.25 15.67 10.01
N VAL A 75 -15.91 14.60 10.47
CA VAL A 75 -16.62 14.59 11.74
C VAL A 75 -15.90 13.66 12.71
N LEU A 76 -15.47 14.21 13.84
CA LEU A 76 -14.90 13.43 14.94
C LEU A 76 -16.04 12.76 15.72
N ALA A 77 -16.23 11.47 15.48
CA ALA A 77 -17.34 10.69 16.03
C ALA A 77 -17.20 10.37 17.53
N ASN A 78 -15.97 10.35 18.06
CA ASN A 78 -15.75 10.05 19.47
C ASN A 78 -15.95 11.30 20.33
N PRO A 79 -16.96 11.35 21.24
CA PRO A 79 -17.22 12.53 22.06
C PRO A 79 -16.11 12.83 23.07
N LYS A 80 -15.28 11.83 23.41
CA LYS A 80 -14.13 12.00 24.33
C LYS A 80 -12.91 12.61 23.66
N THR A 81 -12.89 12.73 22.33
CA THR A 81 -11.76 13.30 21.61
C THR A 81 -11.77 14.82 21.74
N VAL A 82 -10.70 15.38 22.31
CA VAL A 82 -10.46 16.82 22.27
C VAL A 82 -9.81 17.18 20.94
N LEU A 83 -10.33 18.22 20.29
CA LEU A 83 -9.77 18.79 19.07
C LEU A 83 -9.02 20.08 19.41
N ASN A 84 -7.73 20.11 19.10
CA ASN A 84 -6.86 21.27 19.24
C ASN A 84 -6.50 21.81 17.84
N ASP A 85 -7.28 22.77 17.35
CA ASP A 85 -7.22 23.31 15.98
C ASP A 85 -6.99 24.84 15.94
N LYS A 86 -6.70 25.46 17.10
CA LYS A 86 -6.49 26.92 17.20
C LYS A 86 -5.42 27.44 16.22
N LYS A 87 -4.39 26.64 15.97
CA LYS A 87 -3.29 26.96 15.05
C LYS A 87 -3.58 26.54 13.61
N ALA A 88 -4.62 25.73 13.38
CA ALA A 88 -4.90 25.15 12.09
C ALA A 88 -5.19 26.24 11.04
N PRO A 89 -4.73 26.02 9.79
CA PRO A 89 -5.17 26.83 8.64
C PRO A 89 -6.70 26.89 8.54
N LYS A 90 -7.23 28.07 8.18
CA LYS A 90 -8.68 28.31 8.09
C LYS A 90 -9.39 27.29 7.20
N ASN A 91 -8.80 26.95 6.05
CA ASN A 91 -9.32 25.96 5.11
C ASN A 91 -9.43 24.56 5.71
N ILE A 92 -8.62 24.18 6.70
CA ILE A 92 -8.73 22.88 7.36
C ILE A 92 -9.74 22.97 8.51
N ARG A 93 -9.65 24.03 9.31
CA ARG A 93 -10.50 24.25 10.48
C ARG A 93 -11.99 24.26 10.14
N GLU A 94 -12.37 24.86 9.02
CA GLU A 94 -13.77 24.91 8.56
C GLU A 94 -14.32 23.54 8.12
N HIS A 95 -13.44 22.57 7.85
CA HIS A 95 -13.80 21.24 7.35
C HIS A 95 -13.67 20.15 8.41
N VAL A 96 -13.29 20.47 9.65
CA VAL A 96 -13.15 19.51 10.75
C VAL A 96 -14.03 19.95 11.91
N ILE A 97 -15.00 19.13 12.24
CA ILE A 97 -15.94 19.39 13.33
C ILE A 97 -16.02 18.20 14.28
N ARG A 98 -16.53 18.47 15.49
CA ARG A 98 -16.98 17.41 16.39
C ARG A 98 -18.42 17.00 16.07
N ALA A 99 -18.81 15.80 16.48
CA ALA A 99 -20.13 15.24 16.20
C ALA A 99 -21.30 16.13 16.68
N ASP A 100 -21.15 16.83 17.79
CA ASP A 100 -22.18 17.74 18.34
C ASP A 100 -22.48 18.94 17.42
N GLN A 101 -21.55 19.32 16.57
CA GLN A 101 -21.68 20.47 15.66
C GLN A 101 -22.32 20.09 14.31
N LEU A 102 -22.48 18.79 14.03
CA LEU A 102 -22.92 18.31 12.72
C LEU A 102 -24.31 18.81 12.34
N VAL A 103 -25.25 18.80 13.28
CA VAL A 103 -26.64 19.25 13.03
C VAL A 103 -26.66 20.74 12.68
N ALA A 104 -25.89 21.56 13.40
CA ALA A 104 -25.79 22.99 13.12
C ALA A 104 -25.14 23.25 11.77
N PHE A 105 -24.10 22.48 11.43
CA PHE A 105 -23.45 22.55 10.13
C PHE A 105 -24.41 22.26 8.97
N ILE A 106 -25.20 21.18 9.06
CA ILE A 106 -26.19 20.80 8.04
C ILE A 106 -27.23 21.92 7.85
N LYS A 107 -27.80 22.43 8.94
CA LYS A 107 -28.78 23.52 8.87
C LYS A 107 -28.22 24.79 8.22
N ASN A 108 -26.98 25.14 8.54
CA ASN A 108 -26.31 26.28 7.92
C ASN A 108 -26.07 26.06 6.42
N MET A 109 -25.76 24.83 6.01
CA MET A 109 -25.63 24.47 4.60
C MET A 109 -26.97 24.57 3.86
N ASP A 110 -28.05 24.05 4.45
CA ASP A 110 -29.38 24.08 3.83
C ASP A 110 -29.87 25.52 3.63
N ASN A 111 -29.65 26.40 4.61
CA ASN A 111 -29.98 27.81 4.50
C ASN A 111 -29.15 28.56 3.44
N SER A 112 -27.98 28.02 3.06
CA SER A 112 -27.10 28.62 2.05
C SER A 112 -27.40 28.14 0.62
N ARG A 113 -28.31 27.18 0.44
CA ARG A 113 -28.69 26.64 -0.88
C ARG A 113 -29.74 27.54 -1.55
N ASN A 114 -29.47 27.90 -2.80
CA ASN A 114 -30.39 28.67 -3.66
C ASN A 114 -31.19 27.81 -4.64
N ALA A 115 -31.05 26.47 -4.62
CA ALA A 115 -31.71 25.61 -5.60
C ALA A 115 -32.17 24.30 -4.96
N ASP A 116 -33.49 24.14 -4.86
CA ASP A 116 -34.13 22.88 -4.52
C ASP A 116 -33.96 21.90 -5.69
N TRP A 117 -33.49 20.70 -5.38
CA TRP A 117 -33.39 19.62 -6.37
C TRP A 117 -34.77 18.97 -6.53
N SER A 118 -35.20 18.72 -7.76
CA SER A 118 -36.41 17.93 -7.99
C SER A 118 -36.18 16.46 -7.65
N ASP A 119 -37.23 15.78 -7.19
CA ASP A 119 -37.20 14.33 -6.91
C ASP A 119 -36.73 13.52 -8.14
N SER A 120 -37.13 13.95 -9.34
CA SER A 120 -36.70 13.33 -10.59
C SER A 120 -35.19 13.46 -10.81
N SER A 121 -34.62 14.66 -10.59
CA SER A 121 -33.18 14.89 -10.71
C SER A 121 -32.37 14.14 -9.64
N MET A 122 -32.93 14.00 -8.43
CA MET A 122 -32.33 13.19 -7.36
C MET A 122 -32.32 11.70 -7.74
N LEU A 123 -33.42 11.19 -8.28
CA LEU A 123 -33.55 9.80 -8.73
C LEU A 123 -32.58 9.49 -9.88
N GLU A 124 -32.47 10.37 -10.88
CA GLU A 124 -31.51 10.22 -11.98
C GLU A 124 -30.08 10.16 -11.46
N THR A 125 -29.73 11.07 -10.54
CA THR A 125 -28.43 11.08 -9.87
C THR A 125 -28.16 9.78 -9.11
N MET A 126 -29.15 9.25 -8.40
CA MET A 126 -29.04 7.99 -7.67
C MET A 126 -28.81 6.81 -8.63
N GLN A 127 -29.64 6.69 -9.67
CA GLN A 127 -29.53 5.62 -10.67
C GLN A 127 -28.18 5.66 -11.37
N TYR A 128 -27.67 6.84 -11.68
CA TYR A 128 -26.34 7.01 -12.25
C TYR A 128 -25.25 6.38 -11.36
N PHE A 129 -25.21 6.71 -10.06
CA PHE A 129 -24.21 6.14 -9.16
C PHE A 129 -24.39 4.63 -8.95
N LEU A 130 -25.64 4.15 -8.95
CA LEU A 130 -25.93 2.72 -8.89
C LEU A 130 -25.35 1.98 -10.09
N ASN A 131 -25.47 2.55 -11.29
CA ASN A 131 -24.92 1.98 -12.53
C ASN A 131 -23.40 2.03 -12.57
N CYS A 132 -22.77 3.01 -11.91
CA CYS A 132 -21.32 3.07 -11.76
C CYS A 132 -20.76 2.08 -10.71
N ASN A 133 -21.62 1.48 -9.88
CA ASN A 133 -21.18 0.57 -8.83
C ASN A 133 -20.51 -0.67 -9.44
N ARG A 134 -19.26 -0.90 -9.09
CA ARG A 134 -18.53 -2.13 -9.42
C ARG A 134 -18.46 -2.96 -8.13
N PRO A 135 -19.03 -4.17 -8.10
CA PRO A 135 -18.97 -5.00 -6.90
C PRO A 135 -17.51 -5.23 -6.53
N ASN A 136 -17.16 -4.91 -5.29
CA ASN A 136 -15.82 -5.15 -4.78
C ASN A 136 -15.61 -6.67 -4.72
N LYS A 137 -14.72 -7.20 -5.57
CA LYS A 137 -14.23 -8.58 -5.45
C LYS A 137 -13.23 -8.67 -4.30
N SER A 138 -13.60 -8.19 -3.12
CA SER A 138 -12.80 -8.41 -1.91
C SER A 138 -13.07 -9.82 -1.44
N ASP A 139 -12.26 -10.76 -1.91
CA ASP A 139 -12.21 -12.11 -1.36
C ASP A 139 -11.51 -12.03 0.00
N TYR A 140 -12.29 -11.70 1.03
CA TYR A 140 -11.78 -11.63 2.40
C TYR A 140 -11.21 -12.99 2.83
N ALA A 141 -11.73 -14.10 2.30
CA ALA A 141 -11.19 -15.43 2.60
C ALA A 141 -9.74 -15.51 2.14
N ARG A 142 -9.41 -15.11 0.91
CA ARG A 142 -8.00 -15.02 0.45
C ARG A 142 -7.11 -14.17 1.33
N LYS A 143 -7.60 -13.00 1.79
CA LYS A 143 -6.82 -12.14 2.69
C LYS A 143 -6.48 -12.86 4.00
N TYR A 144 -7.42 -13.59 4.59
CA TYR A 144 -7.20 -14.35 5.82
C TYR A 144 -6.40 -15.64 5.56
N GLU A 145 -6.59 -16.29 4.42
CA GLU A 145 -5.79 -17.43 3.96
C GLU A 145 -4.32 -17.03 3.81
N ASP A 146 -4.01 -15.89 3.20
CA ASP A 146 -2.65 -15.39 3.07
C ASP A 146 -2.00 -15.12 4.44
N ILE A 147 -2.72 -14.45 5.34
CA ILE A 147 -2.23 -14.19 6.72
C ILE A 147 -2.02 -15.51 7.47
N TYR A 148 -2.95 -16.46 7.35
CA TYR A 148 -2.85 -17.76 7.96
C TYR A 148 -1.66 -18.54 7.39
N LEU A 149 -1.51 -18.58 6.07
CA LEU A 149 -0.42 -19.26 5.38
C LEU A 149 0.94 -18.65 5.74
N MET A 150 1.04 -17.32 5.82
CA MET A 150 2.24 -16.64 6.31
C MET A 150 2.55 -17.00 7.77
N SER A 151 1.53 -17.14 8.62
CA SER A 151 1.72 -17.57 10.01
C SER A 151 2.19 -19.03 10.12
N VAL A 152 1.64 -19.92 9.27
CA VAL A 152 2.01 -21.34 9.22
C VAL A 152 3.44 -21.49 8.67
N ILE A 153 3.78 -20.77 7.60
CA ILE A 153 5.15 -20.74 7.05
C ILE A 153 6.14 -20.17 8.07
N GLY A 154 5.76 -19.13 8.82
CA GLY A 154 6.56 -18.59 9.92
C GLY A 154 6.88 -19.65 10.97
N LYS A 155 5.85 -20.37 11.45
CA LYS A 155 6.01 -21.46 12.42
C LYS A 155 6.87 -22.61 11.87
N ILE A 156 6.66 -23.02 10.62
CA ILE A 156 7.44 -24.08 9.99
C ILE A 156 8.92 -23.68 9.86
N LYS A 157 9.21 -22.40 9.59
CA LYS A 157 10.59 -21.88 9.53
C LYS A 157 11.24 -21.81 10.91
N GLU A 158 10.48 -21.45 11.94
CA GLU A 158 10.94 -21.48 13.33
C GLU A 158 11.22 -22.91 13.81
N GLU A 159 10.35 -23.87 13.48
CA GLU A 159 10.48 -25.29 13.86
C GLU A 159 11.58 -26.03 13.09
N ARG A 160 11.87 -25.66 11.83
CA ARG A 160 12.94 -26.30 11.04
C ARG A 160 14.33 -25.76 11.31
N GLY A 161 14.46 -24.64 12.03
CA GLY A 161 15.72 -23.93 12.16
C GLY A 161 16.22 -23.41 10.81
N ASP A 162 16.96 -22.31 10.84
CA ASP A 162 17.52 -21.68 9.65
C ASP A 162 18.50 -22.63 8.93
N GLN A 163 18.00 -23.39 7.95
CA GLN A 163 18.82 -24.04 6.93
C GLN A 163 18.50 -23.36 5.60
N THR A 164 19.31 -22.35 5.30
CA THR A 164 19.43 -21.78 3.95
C THR A 164 19.52 -22.89 2.91
N PRO A 165 18.83 -22.80 1.75
CA PRO A 165 18.95 -23.81 0.70
C PRO A 165 20.39 -23.89 0.21
N VAL A 166 21.06 -25.00 0.53
CA VAL A 166 22.36 -25.35 -0.04
C VAL A 166 22.11 -25.66 -1.52
N GLU A 167 22.81 -24.96 -2.40
CA GLU A 167 22.82 -25.22 -3.84
C GLU A 167 23.06 -26.73 -4.12
N PRO A 168 22.39 -27.33 -5.11
CA PRO A 168 22.57 -28.75 -5.40
C PRO A 168 24.01 -29.01 -5.88
N ALA A 169 24.77 -29.70 -5.02
CA ALA A 169 26.13 -30.13 -5.27
C ALA A 169 26.20 -31.02 -6.53
N LYS A 170 27.00 -30.58 -7.51
CA LYS A 170 27.38 -31.38 -8.68
C LYS A 170 28.22 -32.60 -8.24
N ASN A 171 27.62 -33.77 -8.44
CA ASN A 171 28.16 -35.11 -8.71
C ASN A 171 29.27 -35.72 -7.82
N PRO A 172 29.16 -37.04 -7.52
CA PRO A 172 30.09 -37.75 -6.66
C PRO A 172 31.34 -38.18 -7.45
N SER A 173 32.54 -37.94 -6.92
CA SER A 173 33.77 -38.51 -7.49
C SER A 173 34.68 -39.07 -6.41
N THR A 174 34.78 -40.40 -6.41
CA THR A 174 35.88 -41.25 -5.97
C THR A 174 37.20 -40.52 -5.64
N GLU A 175 37.58 -40.53 -4.36
CA GLU A 175 38.81 -39.94 -3.83
C GLU A 175 40.05 -40.75 -4.24
N LYS A 176 40.51 -40.61 -5.49
CA LYS A 176 41.87 -41.04 -5.84
C LYS A 176 42.88 -40.04 -5.27
N ILE A 177 43.89 -40.51 -4.53
CA ILE A 177 44.92 -39.66 -3.91
C ILE A 177 46.24 -39.75 -4.70
N CYS A 178 46.94 -38.63 -4.88
CA CYS A 178 48.22 -38.56 -5.57
C CYS A 178 49.35 -39.18 -4.71
N PRO A 179 50.06 -40.21 -5.20
CA PRO A 179 51.12 -40.87 -4.42
C PRO A 179 52.37 -40.00 -4.20
N LYS A 180 52.56 -38.92 -4.98
CA LYS A 180 53.73 -38.02 -4.82
C LYS A 180 53.56 -36.97 -3.73
N CYS A 181 52.35 -36.54 -3.41
CA CYS A 181 52.14 -35.42 -2.49
C CYS A 181 50.90 -35.53 -1.60
N GLY A 182 50.15 -36.64 -1.69
CA GLY A 182 48.98 -36.89 -0.85
C GLY A 182 47.72 -36.06 -1.18
N LYS A 183 47.75 -35.21 -2.20
CA LYS A 183 46.59 -34.40 -2.63
C LYS A 183 45.66 -35.18 -3.56
N PRO A 184 44.34 -34.86 -3.62
CA PRO A 184 43.41 -35.57 -4.48
C PRO A 184 43.75 -35.40 -5.96
N LEU A 185 43.54 -36.47 -6.73
CA LEU A 185 43.57 -36.48 -8.19
C LEU A 185 42.24 -35.93 -8.72
N VAL A 186 42.32 -35.10 -9.74
CA VAL A 186 41.15 -34.53 -10.43
C VAL A 186 41.22 -34.88 -11.91
N LEU A 187 40.07 -35.17 -12.50
CA LEU A 187 39.98 -35.48 -13.92
C LEU A 187 40.20 -34.21 -14.75
N ARG A 188 41.21 -34.22 -15.63
CA ARG A 188 41.58 -33.09 -16.49
C ARG A 188 41.60 -33.53 -17.94
N THR A 189 41.23 -32.63 -18.84
CA THR A 189 41.32 -32.86 -20.28
C THR A 189 42.62 -32.29 -20.83
N ALA A 190 43.37 -33.08 -21.59
CA ALA A 190 44.58 -32.64 -22.27
C ALA A 190 44.23 -31.58 -23.34
N LYS A 191 44.92 -30.45 -23.31
CA LYS A 191 44.63 -29.29 -24.19
C LYS A 191 45.51 -29.22 -25.43
N LYS A 192 46.65 -29.93 -25.47
CA LYS A 192 47.67 -29.84 -26.54
C LYS A 192 48.39 -31.19 -26.73
N GLY A 193 48.87 -31.45 -27.95
CA GLY A 193 49.56 -32.69 -28.34
C GLY A 193 48.64 -33.73 -28.96
N GLU A 194 49.17 -34.91 -29.31
CA GLU A 194 48.41 -36.00 -29.96
C GLU A 194 47.22 -36.51 -29.13
N ASN A 195 47.28 -36.34 -27.81
CA ASN A 195 46.21 -36.74 -26.87
C ASN A 195 45.25 -35.60 -26.52
N ALA A 196 45.26 -34.49 -27.26
CA ALA A 196 44.35 -33.37 -27.01
C ALA A 196 42.87 -33.82 -27.09
N GLY A 197 42.09 -33.50 -26.07
CA GLY A 197 40.69 -33.93 -25.93
C GLY A 197 40.48 -35.13 -25.00
N ASN A 198 41.50 -35.94 -24.74
CA ASN A 198 41.39 -37.08 -23.83
C ASN A 198 41.46 -36.63 -22.36
N GLN A 199 40.72 -37.31 -21.50
CA GLN A 199 40.70 -37.08 -20.05
C GLN A 199 41.72 -37.98 -19.34
N PHE A 200 42.43 -37.41 -18.36
CA PHE A 200 43.40 -38.11 -17.53
C PHE A 200 43.31 -37.61 -16.08
N TRP A 201 43.82 -38.39 -15.12
CA TRP A 201 43.81 -37.98 -13.73
C TRP A 201 45.08 -37.18 -13.42
N GLY A 202 44.92 -35.90 -13.05
CA GLY A 202 46.02 -35.01 -12.72
C GLY A 202 45.99 -34.59 -11.25
N CYS A 203 47.15 -34.42 -10.63
CA CYS A 203 47.19 -33.93 -9.26
C CYS A 203 46.60 -32.51 -9.15
N SER A 204 45.70 -32.30 -8.19
CA SER A 204 45.16 -30.97 -7.86
C SER A 204 46.25 -29.96 -7.45
N GLY A 205 47.42 -30.43 -7.02
CA GLY A 205 48.57 -29.61 -6.63
C GLY A 205 49.40 -29.03 -7.78
N PHE A 206 49.03 -29.23 -9.05
CA PHE A 206 49.71 -28.62 -10.20
C PHE A 206 49.63 -27.08 -10.13
N PRO A 207 50.70 -26.32 -10.42
CA PRO A 207 51.98 -26.72 -11.02
C PRO A 207 53.07 -27.13 -10.01
N LYS A 208 52.77 -27.23 -8.72
CA LYS A 208 53.76 -27.63 -7.71
C LYS A 208 53.99 -29.16 -7.70
N CYS A 209 53.01 -29.94 -8.14
CA CYS A 209 53.12 -31.39 -8.36
C CYS A 209 52.63 -31.75 -9.77
N TRP A 210 53.47 -32.42 -10.56
CA TRP A 210 53.23 -32.75 -11.97
C TRP A 210 52.78 -34.21 -12.20
N TYR A 211 52.30 -34.89 -11.16
CA TYR A 211 51.83 -36.27 -11.29
C TYR A 211 50.55 -36.38 -12.14
N ARG A 212 50.52 -37.37 -13.03
CA ARG A 212 49.39 -37.74 -13.90
C ARG A 212 49.30 -39.25 -14.06
N GLU A 213 48.09 -39.78 -14.16
CA GLU A 213 47.73 -41.18 -14.45
C GLU A 213 46.86 -41.25 -15.71
#